data_AF-A0A7V6V5F5-F1
#
_entry.id   AF-A0A7V6V5F5-F1
#
_cell.length_a   1.000
_cell.length_b   1.000
_cell.length_c   1.000
_cell.angle_alpha   90.00
_cell.angle_beta   90.00
_cell.angle_gamma   90.00
#
_symmetry.space_group_name_H-M   'P 1'
#
loop_
_entity.id
_entity.type
_entity.pdbx_description
1 polymer ?
#
loop_
_entity_poly.entity_id
_entity_poly.type
_entity_poly.pdbx_seq_one_letter_code
_entity_poly.pdbx_strand_id
1 'polypeptide(L)'
;MAPDLVDLYLDIGRIYGVRGDIAFCQAAKETGWWRYGGLVKPEQNNYCGLSATGRAAEEDEDLRGADPTLVWFIPGAHGAFFASPAVGVEAHIQHLYAYASTQPLPENRTLVDPRFAMVKRGSAISWTDLGGKWAVPGFDKNKYATFEDAYRAGETYGHSILNDYYYKAVQ
;
A
#
# COMPACT_ATOMS: atom_id res chain seq x y z
N MET A 1 19.73 7.61 -15.52
CA MET A 1 19.79 6.98 -14.18
C MET A 1 18.39 6.55 -13.82
N ALA A 2 18.21 5.42 -13.15
CA ALA A 2 16.88 5.05 -12.64
C ALA A 2 16.42 6.12 -11.61
N PRO A 3 15.15 6.54 -11.60
CA PRO A 3 14.64 7.51 -10.63
C PRO A 3 14.80 6.99 -9.19
N ASP A 4 15.05 7.88 -8.24
CA ASP A 4 14.99 7.52 -6.81
C ASP A 4 13.54 7.16 -6.44
N LEU A 5 13.38 6.18 -5.54
CA LEU A 5 12.09 5.78 -5.03
C LEU A 5 11.35 6.95 -4.37
N VAL A 6 12.07 7.85 -3.70
CA VAL A 6 11.49 9.06 -3.10
C VAL A 6 10.84 9.95 -4.16
N ASP A 7 11.55 10.23 -5.25
CA ASP A 7 11.04 11.06 -6.34
C ASP A 7 9.79 10.44 -6.98
N LEU A 8 9.79 9.11 -7.17
CA LEU A 8 8.63 8.39 -7.68
C LEU A 8 7.40 8.59 -6.78
N TYR A 9 7.55 8.47 -5.46
CA TYR A 9 6.42 8.68 -4.55
C TYR A 9 5.91 10.11 -4.57
N LEU A 10 6.81 11.10 -4.59
CA LEU A 10 6.43 12.51 -4.63
C LEU A 10 5.70 12.88 -5.93
N ASP A 11 6.23 12.43 -7.07
CA ASP A 11 5.68 12.76 -8.38
C ASP A 11 4.37 12.01 -8.67
N ILE A 12 4.33 10.70 -8.41
CA ILE A 12 3.12 9.91 -8.61
C ILE A 12 2.06 10.31 -7.58
N GLY A 13 2.42 10.52 -6.31
CA GLY A 13 1.49 11.01 -5.29
C GLY A 13 0.81 12.32 -5.71
N ARG A 14 1.57 13.26 -6.28
CA ARG A 14 1.04 14.54 -6.79
C ARG A 14 -0.03 14.34 -7.87
N ILE A 15 0.16 13.39 -8.79
CA ILE A 15 -0.81 13.09 -9.87
C ILE A 15 -2.14 12.59 -9.29
N TYR A 16 -2.09 11.75 -8.25
CA TYR A 16 -3.27 11.16 -7.64
C TYR A 16 -3.87 12.01 -6.51
N GLY A 17 -3.23 13.12 -6.13
CA GLY A 17 -3.62 13.90 -4.96
C GLY A 17 -3.38 13.16 -3.63
N VAL A 18 -2.46 12.19 -3.61
CA VAL A 18 -2.07 11.41 -2.43
C VAL A 18 -0.75 11.97 -1.87
N ARG A 19 -0.63 12.05 -0.54
CA ARG A 19 0.61 12.45 0.15
C ARG A 19 1.71 11.42 -0.06
N GLY A 20 2.48 11.59 -1.13
CA GLY A 20 3.53 10.66 -1.56
C GLY A 20 4.62 10.43 -0.51
N ASP A 21 4.97 11.45 0.25
CA ASP A 21 5.94 11.38 1.35
C ASP A 21 5.47 10.47 2.50
N ILE A 22 4.20 10.55 2.88
CA ILE A 22 3.62 9.65 3.89
C ILE A 22 3.46 8.23 3.31
N ALA A 23 3.10 8.11 2.03
CA ALA A 23 3.05 6.80 1.35
C ALA A 23 4.44 6.15 1.26
N PHE A 24 5.51 6.92 1.05
CA PHE A 24 6.88 6.42 1.12
C PHE A 24 7.22 5.93 2.53
N CYS A 25 6.81 6.67 3.57
CA CYS A 25 6.97 6.23 4.96
C CYS A 25 6.22 4.92 5.25
N GLN A 26 4.97 4.80 4.76
CA GLN A 26 4.21 3.55 4.83
C GLN A 26 4.95 2.42 4.11
N ALA A 27 5.48 2.64 2.91
CA ALA A 27 6.26 1.65 2.17
C ALA A 27 7.51 1.19 2.93
N ALA A 28 8.23 2.11 3.55
CA ALA A 28 9.33 1.78 4.44
C ALA A 28 8.84 0.88 5.59
N LYS A 29 7.72 1.21 6.24
CA LYS A 29 7.15 0.40 7.31
C LYS A 29 6.77 -1.02 6.84
N GLU A 30 6.05 -1.13 5.72
CA GLU A 30 5.58 -2.40 5.15
C GLU A 30 6.72 -3.33 4.75
N THR A 31 7.83 -2.77 4.25
CA THR A 31 9.02 -3.54 3.86
C THR A 31 9.98 -3.83 5.02
N GLY A 32 9.60 -3.47 6.26
CA GLY A 32 10.48 -3.60 7.43
C GLY A 32 11.73 -2.73 7.33
N TRP A 33 11.57 -1.51 6.82
CA TRP A 33 12.62 -0.53 6.49
C TRP A 33 13.59 -1.08 5.45
N TRP A 34 13.05 -1.58 4.35
CA TRP A 34 13.79 -2.18 3.22
C TRP A 34 14.58 -3.44 3.56
N ARG A 35 14.30 -4.08 4.71
CA ARG A 35 14.95 -5.34 5.12
C ARG A 35 14.24 -6.57 4.56
N TYR A 36 12.96 -6.44 4.20
CA TYR A 36 12.12 -7.51 3.62
C TYR A 36 12.11 -8.81 4.44
N GLY A 37 11.62 -8.74 5.67
CA GLY A 37 11.45 -9.91 6.55
C GLY A 37 10.08 -10.61 6.46
N GLY A 38 9.22 -10.14 5.57
CA GLY A 38 7.84 -10.63 5.40
C GLY A 38 7.66 -11.55 4.20
N LEU A 39 6.41 -11.63 3.72
CA LEU A 39 6.05 -12.45 2.56
C LEU A 39 6.56 -11.88 1.23
N VAL A 40 6.75 -10.56 1.17
CA VAL A 40 7.20 -9.87 -0.04
C VAL A 40 8.73 -9.73 -0.05
N LYS A 41 9.31 -9.91 -1.24
CA LYS A 41 10.74 -9.83 -1.53
C LYS A 41 11.11 -8.58 -2.33
N PRO A 42 12.37 -8.09 -2.26
CA PRO A 42 12.81 -6.88 -2.95
C PRO A 42 12.54 -6.88 -4.46
N GLU A 43 12.77 -8.01 -5.12
CA GLU A 43 12.62 -8.20 -6.57
C GLU A 43 11.19 -8.03 -7.08
N GLN A 44 10.18 -8.03 -6.19
CA GLN A 44 8.78 -7.87 -6.57
C GLN A 44 8.41 -6.43 -6.89
N ASN A 45 9.22 -5.44 -6.47
CA ASN A 45 8.87 -4.02 -6.46
C ASN A 45 7.51 -3.75 -5.75
N ASN A 46 7.12 -4.60 -4.81
CA ASN A 46 5.82 -4.53 -4.14
C ASN A 46 5.98 -3.88 -2.76
N TYR A 47 5.95 -2.55 -2.73
CA TYR A 47 6.34 -1.79 -1.55
C TYR A 47 5.27 -1.71 -0.46
N CYS A 48 4.06 -2.21 -0.71
CA CYS A 48 2.93 -2.06 0.19
C CYS A 48 2.18 -3.37 0.46
N GLY A 49 2.78 -4.51 0.09
CA GLY A 49 2.23 -5.83 0.42
C GLY A 49 1.00 -6.24 -0.39
N LEU A 50 0.82 -5.70 -1.61
CA LEU A 50 -0.35 -6.01 -2.43
C LEU A 50 -0.44 -7.51 -2.70
N SER A 51 -1.59 -8.08 -2.30
CA SER A 51 -1.90 -9.52 -2.39
C SER A 51 -0.96 -10.44 -1.59
N ALA A 52 -0.25 -9.93 -0.60
CA ALA A 52 0.56 -10.73 0.32
C ALA A 52 -0.28 -11.24 1.51
N THR A 53 -1.36 -11.99 1.24
CA THR A 53 -2.37 -12.37 2.26
C THR A 53 -2.08 -13.69 2.98
N GLY A 54 -0.83 -14.15 3.02
CA GLY A 54 -0.44 -15.45 3.61
C GLY A 54 -0.79 -16.68 2.77
N ARG A 55 -1.58 -16.53 1.71
CA ARG A 55 -1.82 -17.54 0.67
C ARG A 55 -0.86 -17.29 -0.49
N ALA A 56 -0.30 -18.36 -1.05
CA ALA A 56 0.45 -18.27 -2.31
C ALA A 56 -0.50 -18.02 -3.48
N ALA A 57 -0.01 -17.37 -4.53
CA ALA A 57 -0.75 -17.19 -5.77
C ALA A 57 -0.91 -18.54 -6.49
N GLU A 58 -2.04 -18.70 -7.20
CA GLU A 58 -2.29 -19.84 -8.09
C GLU A 58 -1.91 -19.50 -9.53
N GLU A 59 -2.01 -20.49 -10.42
CA GLU A 59 -1.75 -20.35 -11.87
C GLU A 59 -2.63 -19.31 -12.56
N ASP A 60 -3.87 -19.13 -12.11
CA ASP A 60 -4.88 -18.28 -12.71
C ASP A 60 -5.32 -17.12 -11.79
N GLU A 61 -4.42 -16.65 -10.90
CA GLU A 61 -4.73 -15.53 -10.01
C GLU A 61 -5.12 -14.28 -10.82
N ASP A 62 -6.36 -13.83 -10.60
CA ASP A 62 -6.98 -12.75 -11.35
C ASP A 62 -6.30 -11.40 -11.09
N LEU A 63 -5.86 -10.72 -12.15
CA LEU A 63 -5.31 -9.36 -12.10
C LEU A 63 -6.39 -8.29 -11.91
N ARG A 64 -7.67 -8.65 -12.02
CA ARG A 64 -8.84 -7.81 -11.72
C ARG A 64 -8.80 -6.49 -12.49
N GLY A 65 -8.35 -6.56 -13.74
CA GLY A 65 -8.22 -5.44 -14.67
C GLY A 65 -6.88 -4.71 -14.65
N ALA A 66 -5.95 -5.07 -13.75
CA ALA A 66 -4.59 -4.54 -13.81
C ALA A 66 -3.87 -5.02 -15.09
N ASP A 67 -3.01 -4.16 -15.65
CA ASP A 67 -2.33 -4.42 -16.91
C ASP A 67 -1.36 -5.62 -16.79
N PRO A 68 -1.59 -6.73 -17.53
CA PRO A 68 -0.79 -7.95 -17.43
C PRO A 68 0.63 -7.79 -17.97
N THR A 69 0.94 -6.71 -18.67
CA THR A 69 2.30 -6.40 -19.12
C THR A 69 3.14 -5.74 -18.04
N LEU A 70 2.49 -5.21 -16.99
CA LEU A 70 3.14 -4.47 -15.91
C LEU A 70 3.05 -5.19 -14.56
N VAL A 71 2.04 -6.05 -14.39
CA VAL A 71 1.71 -6.73 -13.14
C VAL A 71 1.46 -8.21 -13.40
N TRP A 72 2.06 -9.08 -12.59
CA TRP A 72 1.81 -10.51 -12.68
C TRP A 72 1.91 -11.19 -11.31
N PHE A 73 1.45 -12.43 -11.25
CA PHE A 73 1.64 -13.34 -10.13
C PHE A 73 2.55 -14.50 -10.55
N ILE A 74 3.28 -15.07 -9.60
CA ILE A 74 4.05 -16.29 -9.80
C ILE A 74 3.40 -17.39 -8.95
N PRO A 75 2.97 -18.52 -9.54
CA PRO A 75 2.38 -19.61 -8.77
C PRO A 75 3.31 -20.09 -7.65
N GLY A 76 2.76 -20.26 -6.45
CA GLY A 76 3.55 -20.61 -5.26
C GLY A 76 4.29 -19.44 -4.60
N ALA A 77 4.37 -18.26 -5.22
CA ALA A 77 4.89 -17.05 -4.59
C ALA A 77 3.77 -16.26 -3.87
N HIS A 78 4.16 -15.37 -2.96
CA HIS A 78 3.22 -14.47 -2.26
C HIS A 78 3.30 -13.05 -2.82
N GLY A 79 2.15 -12.38 -2.95
CA GLY A 79 2.08 -10.99 -3.42
C GLY A 79 2.23 -10.82 -4.94
N ALA A 80 1.81 -9.66 -5.42
CA ALA A 80 1.98 -9.26 -6.81
C ALA A 80 3.44 -8.89 -7.13
N PHE A 81 3.83 -9.04 -8.39
CA PHE A 81 5.10 -8.58 -8.95
C PHE A 81 4.84 -7.41 -9.89
N PHE A 82 5.73 -6.42 -9.87
CA PHE A 82 5.62 -5.21 -10.69
C PHE A 82 6.87 -5.02 -11.56
N ALA A 83 6.66 -4.66 -12.83
CA ALA A 83 7.71 -4.60 -13.85
C ALA A 83 8.87 -3.64 -13.54
N SER A 84 8.61 -2.62 -12.71
CA SER A 84 9.63 -1.66 -12.29
C SER A 84 9.28 -1.01 -10.95
N PRO A 85 10.23 -0.33 -10.29
CA PRO A 85 9.94 0.49 -9.13
C PRO A 85 8.82 1.50 -9.35
N ALA A 86 8.77 2.15 -10.51
CA ALA A 86 7.73 3.13 -10.84
C ALA A 86 6.32 2.50 -10.85
N VAL A 87 6.18 1.29 -11.41
CA VAL A 87 4.92 0.55 -11.42
C VAL A 87 4.52 0.14 -10.01
N GLY A 88 5.48 -0.33 -9.20
CA GLY A 88 5.24 -0.70 -7.81
C GLY A 88 4.79 0.46 -6.92
N VAL A 89 5.41 1.63 -7.08
CA VAL A 89 4.98 2.87 -6.41
C VAL A 89 3.59 3.27 -6.87
N GLU A 90 3.32 3.22 -8.17
CA GLU A 90 2.00 3.56 -8.68
C GLU A 90 0.91 2.62 -8.16
N ALA A 91 1.16 1.31 -8.11
CA ALA A 91 0.21 0.35 -7.54
C ALA A 91 -0.08 0.67 -6.06
N HIS A 92 0.93 1.05 -5.29
CA HIS A 92 0.73 1.51 -3.92
C HIS A 92 -0.15 2.77 -3.85
N ILE A 93 0.18 3.79 -4.65
CA ILE A 93 -0.58 5.04 -4.68
C ILE A 93 -2.02 4.81 -5.18
N GLN A 94 -2.23 3.95 -6.17
CA GLN A 94 -3.56 3.55 -6.62
C GLN A 94 -4.36 2.86 -5.51
N HIS A 95 -3.72 2.02 -4.70
CA HIS A 95 -4.40 1.37 -3.59
C HIS A 95 -4.86 2.38 -2.53
N LEU A 96 -3.99 3.32 -2.15
CA LEU A 96 -4.34 4.43 -1.26
C LEU A 96 -5.43 5.32 -1.87
N TYR A 97 -5.34 5.61 -3.17
CA TYR A 97 -6.35 6.38 -3.89
C TYR A 97 -7.72 5.68 -3.93
N ALA A 98 -7.75 4.35 -4.06
CA ALA A 98 -8.98 3.57 -3.99
C ALA A 98 -9.66 3.76 -2.63
N TYR A 99 -8.90 3.75 -1.54
CA TYR A 99 -9.40 4.02 -0.19
C TYR A 99 -9.90 5.45 -0.02
N ALA A 100 -9.15 6.44 -0.50
CA ALA A 100 -9.40 7.86 -0.22
C ALA A 100 -10.40 8.54 -1.16
N SER A 101 -10.64 7.98 -2.35
CA SER A 101 -11.39 8.63 -3.43
C SER A 101 -12.43 7.71 -4.07
N THR A 102 -13.47 8.31 -4.65
CA THR A 102 -14.43 7.66 -5.56
C THR A 102 -14.25 8.06 -7.03
N GLN A 103 -13.35 9.02 -7.32
CA GLN A 103 -13.09 9.52 -8.67
C GLN A 103 -12.41 8.46 -9.56
N PRO A 104 -12.59 8.45 -10.89
CA PRO A 104 -11.85 7.53 -11.76
C PRO A 104 -10.32 7.69 -11.60
N LEU A 105 -9.54 6.75 -12.13
CA LEU A 105 -8.09 6.95 -12.21
C LEU A 105 -7.78 8.26 -12.94
N PRO A 106 -6.70 8.97 -12.57
CA PRO A 106 -6.27 10.16 -13.30
C PRO A 106 -6.09 9.85 -14.79
N GLU A 107 -6.30 10.86 -15.62
CA GLU A 107 -6.26 10.72 -17.08
C GLU A 107 -4.90 10.14 -17.55
N ASN A 108 -4.93 9.24 -18.53
CA ASN A 108 -3.76 8.56 -19.08
C ASN A 108 -2.96 7.68 -18.09
N ARG A 109 -3.54 7.31 -16.94
CA ARG A 109 -2.92 6.34 -16.03
C ARG A 109 -3.48 4.94 -16.28
N THR A 110 -2.57 3.97 -16.32
CA THR A 110 -2.88 2.56 -16.45
C THR A 110 -3.20 1.96 -15.08
N LEU A 111 -4.24 1.14 -14.97
CA LEU A 111 -4.53 0.40 -13.75
C LEU A 111 -3.44 -0.66 -13.51
N VAL A 112 -2.75 -0.56 -12.38
CA VAL A 112 -1.67 -1.48 -11.98
C VAL A 112 -1.85 -2.03 -10.57
N ASP A 113 -2.83 -1.56 -9.80
CA ASP A 113 -3.23 -2.21 -8.55
C ASP A 113 -4.23 -3.36 -8.82
N PRO A 114 -3.83 -4.64 -8.68
CA PRO A 114 -4.71 -5.78 -8.91
C PRO A 114 -5.79 -5.93 -7.82
N ARG A 115 -5.79 -5.09 -6.78
CA ARG A 115 -6.81 -5.07 -5.73
C ARG A 115 -7.67 -3.81 -5.77
N PHE A 116 -7.47 -2.92 -6.74
CA PHE A 116 -8.17 -1.64 -6.82
C PHE A 116 -9.69 -1.80 -6.76
N ALA A 117 -10.22 -2.76 -7.53
CA ALA A 117 -11.65 -3.06 -7.60
C ALA A 117 -12.20 -3.75 -6.35
N MET A 118 -11.33 -4.31 -5.48
CA MET A 118 -11.75 -4.97 -4.24
C MET A 118 -11.96 -3.98 -3.08
N VAL A 119 -11.39 -2.78 -3.19
CA VAL A 119 -11.53 -1.75 -2.15
C VAL A 119 -12.91 -1.11 -2.24
N LYS A 120 -13.62 -1.04 -1.12
CA LYS A 120 -14.79 -0.16 -1.02
C LYS A 120 -14.31 1.28 -1.17
N ARG A 121 -14.57 1.87 -2.33
CA ARG A 121 -14.01 3.16 -2.69
C ARG A 121 -14.46 4.31 -1.78
N GLY A 122 -13.54 5.21 -1.44
CA GLY A 122 -13.79 6.34 -0.53
C GLY A 122 -14.05 5.92 0.93
N SER A 123 -13.67 4.70 1.32
CA SER A 123 -13.90 4.19 2.67
C SER A 123 -12.89 4.67 3.72
N ALA A 124 -11.75 5.25 3.33
CA ALA A 124 -10.74 5.78 4.24
C ALA A 124 -10.11 7.05 3.68
N ILE A 125 -10.64 8.21 4.07
CA ILE A 125 -10.24 9.52 3.54
C ILE A 125 -8.94 10.00 4.21
N SER A 126 -8.78 9.69 5.50
CA SER A 126 -7.58 10.04 6.26
C SER A 126 -6.68 8.82 6.51
N TRP A 127 -5.41 9.05 6.80
CA TRP A 127 -4.45 7.99 7.14
C TRP A 127 -4.89 7.16 8.34
N THR A 128 -5.51 7.78 9.35
CA THR A 128 -5.99 7.08 10.55
C THR A 128 -7.16 6.13 10.24
N ASP A 129 -7.97 6.43 9.21
CA ASP A 129 -9.07 5.58 8.74
C ASP A 129 -8.62 4.26 8.10
N LEU A 130 -7.33 4.13 7.76
CA LEU A 130 -6.74 2.88 7.29
C LEU A 130 -6.66 1.83 8.40
N GLY A 131 -6.75 2.23 9.67
CA GLY A 131 -6.91 1.32 10.78
C GLY A 131 -8.10 0.39 10.58
N GLY A 132 -7.87 -0.92 10.64
CA GLY A 132 -8.93 -1.92 10.48
C GLY A 132 -9.41 -2.12 9.04
N LYS A 133 -8.81 -1.43 8.06
CA LYS A 133 -9.13 -1.58 6.63
C LYS A 133 -7.92 -2.04 5.83
N TRP A 134 -6.82 -1.31 5.93
CA TRP A 134 -5.55 -1.69 5.32
C TRP A 134 -4.94 -2.90 6.05
N ALA A 135 -4.77 -2.76 7.36
CA ALA A 135 -4.38 -3.84 8.26
C ALA A 135 -5.58 -4.23 9.12
N VAL A 136 -5.93 -5.52 9.13
CA VAL A 136 -6.98 -6.09 9.96
C VAL A 136 -6.34 -7.01 11.00
N PRO A 137 -6.62 -6.85 12.31
CA PRO A 137 -7.59 -5.92 12.91
C PRO A 137 -7.13 -4.46 12.97
N GLY A 138 -5.86 -4.19 12.71
CA GLY A 138 -5.32 -2.82 12.65
C GLY A 138 -5.01 -2.19 14.00
N PHE A 139 -4.92 -3.00 15.07
CA PHE A 139 -4.49 -2.62 16.42
C PHE A 139 -4.03 -3.86 17.20
N ASP A 140 -3.37 -3.66 18.35
CA ASP A 140 -2.95 -4.75 19.23
C ASP A 140 -4.12 -5.24 20.13
N LYS A 141 -4.62 -6.44 19.85
CA LYS A 141 -5.71 -7.09 20.60
C LYS A 141 -5.31 -7.54 22.01
N ASN A 142 -4.02 -7.61 22.32
CA ASN A 142 -3.56 -7.91 23.68
C ASN A 142 -3.56 -6.66 24.56
N LYS A 143 -3.51 -5.46 23.95
CA LYS A 143 -3.51 -4.17 24.66
C LYS A 143 -4.90 -3.55 24.75
N TYR A 144 -5.71 -3.67 23.70
CA TYR A 144 -7.05 -3.07 23.64
C TYR A 144 -8.13 -4.12 23.42
N ALA A 145 -9.25 -3.96 24.10
CA ALA A 145 -10.43 -4.81 23.91
C ALA A 145 -11.14 -4.52 22.58
N THR A 146 -11.16 -3.24 22.15
CA THR A 146 -11.88 -2.81 20.95
C THR A 146 -11.01 -1.93 20.05
N PHE A 147 -11.38 -1.86 18.76
CA PHE A 147 -10.77 -0.94 17.81
C PHE A 147 -10.96 0.52 18.24
N GLU A 148 -12.13 0.86 18.79
CA GLU A 148 -12.47 2.21 19.23
C GLU A 148 -11.54 2.68 20.36
N ASP A 149 -11.20 1.81 21.31
CA ASP A 149 -10.26 2.12 22.38
C ASP A 149 -8.86 2.41 21.83
N ALA A 150 -8.39 1.58 20.89
CA ALA A 150 -7.11 1.80 20.23
C ALA A 150 -7.10 3.07 19.37
N TYR A 151 -8.21 3.40 18.72
CA TYR A 151 -8.34 4.60 17.90
C TYR A 151 -8.28 5.86 18.76
N ARG A 152 -9.01 5.90 19.88
CA ARG A 152 -8.96 7.01 20.85
C ARG A 152 -7.58 7.18 21.47
N ALA A 153 -6.84 6.09 21.65
CA ALA A 153 -5.48 6.12 22.14
C ALA A 153 -4.43 6.54 21.08
N GLY A 154 -4.83 6.68 19.80
CA GLY A 154 -3.90 7.01 18.73
C GLY A 154 -2.94 5.87 18.39
N GLU A 155 -3.35 4.61 18.59
CA GLU A 155 -2.50 3.43 18.45
C GLU A 155 -3.02 2.40 17.43
N THR A 156 -3.87 2.83 16.50
CA THR A 156 -4.21 2.01 15.33
C THR A 156 -3.12 2.07 14.26
N TYR A 157 -3.18 1.17 13.30
CA TYR A 157 -2.25 1.10 12.17
C TYR A 157 -2.05 2.46 11.48
N GLY A 158 -3.14 3.17 11.16
CA GLY A 158 -3.08 4.47 10.52
C GLY A 158 -2.34 5.53 11.34
N HIS A 159 -2.56 5.56 12.67
CA HIS A 159 -1.80 6.42 13.57
C HIS A 159 -0.31 6.05 13.60
N SER A 160 0.01 4.75 13.55
CA SER A 160 1.40 4.30 13.57
C SER A 160 2.20 4.77 12.34
N ILE A 161 1.57 4.91 11.17
CA ILE A 161 2.21 5.50 9.98
C ILE A 161 2.57 6.96 10.24
N LEU A 162 1.61 7.74 10.75
CA LEU A 162 1.83 9.17 11.03
C LEU A 162 2.89 9.36 12.11
N ASN A 163 2.86 8.54 13.15
CA ASN A 163 3.89 8.55 14.19
C ASN A 163 5.26 8.23 13.60
N ASP A 164 5.40 7.18 12.79
CA ASP A 164 6.66 6.87 12.11
C ASP A 164 7.13 8.04 11.24
N TYR A 165 6.24 8.68 10.48
CA TYR A 165 6.57 9.84 9.65
C TYR A 165 7.06 11.03 10.47
N TYR A 166 6.30 11.48 11.48
CA TYR A 166 6.67 12.64 12.28
C TYR A 166 7.89 12.40 13.16
N TYR A 167 8.02 11.21 13.76
CA TYR A 167 9.14 10.92 14.67
C TYR A 167 10.44 10.57 13.96
N LYS A 168 10.39 9.94 12.78
CA LYS A 168 11.60 9.43 12.10
C LYS A 168 12.02 10.22 10.88
N ALA A 169 11.11 10.96 10.23
CA ALA A 169 11.40 11.62 8.96
C ALA A 169 11.53 13.16 9.05
N VAL A 170 10.96 13.80 10.09
CA VAL A 170 10.85 15.28 10.17
C VAL A 170 11.70 15.89 11.31
N GLN A 171 12.64 15.14 11.90
CA GLN A 171 13.56 15.67 12.92
C GLN A 171 14.71 16.48 12.32
#